data_AF-A0A957X0V6-F1
#
_entry.id   AF-A0A957X0V6-F1
#
_cell.length_a   1.000
_cell.length_b   1.000
_cell.length_c   1.000
_cell.angle_alpha   90.00
_cell.angle_beta   90.00
_cell.angle_gamma   90.00
#
_symmetry.space_group_name_H-M   'P 1'
#
loop_
_entity.id
_entity.type
_entity.pdbx_description
1 polymer ?
#
loop_
_entity_poly.entity_id
_entity_poly.type
_entity_poly.pdbx_seq_one_letter_code
_entity_poly.pdbx_strand_id
1 'polypeptide(L)'
;MQLGLVTNPRHQLRDEIRWLTDNGFGMIDLTLEAPHAAPESVKWSELQPLLADSGLTVVCRAAAYLPLESPAPLVRQAALDEVRRAIDVAATVGA
;
A
#
# COMPACT_ATOMS: atom_id res chain seq x y z
N MET A 1 -1.55 -19.47 -11.46
CA MET A 1 -0.39 -18.83 -10.80
C MET A 1 -0.50 -17.33 -11.10
N GLN A 2 -0.57 -16.48 -10.09
CA GLN A 2 -0.58 -15.02 -10.29
C GLN A 2 0.85 -14.48 -10.22
N LEU A 3 1.23 -13.65 -11.19
CA LEU A 3 2.46 -12.87 -11.17
C LEU A 3 2.15 -11.48 -10.63
N GLY A 4 2.96 -11.00 -9.69
CA GLY A 4 2.79 -9.68 -9.10
C GLY A 4 4.11 -8.99 -8.83
N LEU A 5 4.03 -7.70 -8.53
CA LEU A 5 5.19 -6.85 -8.29
C LEU A 5 4.97 -5.95 -7.07
N VAL A 6 6.04 -5.71 -6.32
CA VAL A 6 6.06 -4.79 -5.18
C VAL A 6 6.28 -3.37 -5.68
N THR A 7 5.35 -2.46 -5.37
CA THR A 7 5.43 -1.05 -5.81
C THR A 7 6.62 -0.34 -5.19
N ASN A 8 7.24 0.60 -5.91
CA ASN A 8 8.24 1.50 -5.35
C ASN A 8 7.57 2.76 -4.78
N PRO A 9 7.64 3.04 -3.46
CA PRO A 9 6.99 4.21 -2.86
C PRO A 9 7.57 5.56 -3.31
N ARG A 10 8.67 5.55 -4.07
CA ARG A 10 9.24 6.74 -4.73
C ARG A 10 8.62 7.07 -6.08
N HIS A 11 7.81 6.17 -6.64
CA HIS A 11 7.08 6.41 -7.88
C HIS A 11 5.65 6.86 -7.60
N GLN A 12 5.02 7.51 -8.58
CA GLN A 12 3.61 7.83 -8.51
C GLN A 12 2.81 6.52 -8.61
N LEU A 13 1.99 6.23 -7.60
CA LEU A 13 1.26 4.97 -7.52
C LEU A 13 0.32 4.74 -8.73
N ARG A 14 -0.23 5.80 -9.32
CA ARG A 14 -1.05 5.70 -10.54
C ARG A 14 -0.26 5.17 -11.74
N ASP A 15 1.01 5.52 -11.85
CA ASP A 15 1.87 5.09 -12.96
C ASP A 15 2.25 3.62 -12.79
N GLU A 16 2.56 3.20 -11.55
CA GLU A 16 2.80 1.80 -11.19
C GLU A 16 1.57 0.93 -11.51
N ILE A 17 0.37 1.33 -11.08
CA ILE A 17 -0.86 0.56 -11.33
C ILE A 17 -1.07 0.39 -12.83
N ARG A 18 -1.01 1.48 -13.62
CA ARG A 18 -1.15 1.42 -15.08
C ARG A 18 -0.11 0.50 -15.71
N TRP A 19 1.15 0.62 -15.30
CA TRP A 19 2.22 -0.21 -15.85
C TRP A 19 1.98 -1.70 -15.56
N LEU A 20 1.57 -2.07 -14.34
CA LEU A 20 1.26 -3.46 -14.02
C LEU A 20 0.09 -3.98 -14.86
N THR A 21 -0.97 -3.19 -15.03
CA THR A 21 -2.13 -3.53 -15.86
C THR A 21 -1.73 -3.73 -17.32
N ASP A 22 -1.01 -2.76 -17.90
CA ASP A 22 -0.61 -2.77 -19.31
C ASP A 22 0.36 -3.92 -19.64
N ASN A 23 1.11 -4.41 -18.64
CA ASN A 23 2.06 -5.51 -18.80
C ASN A 23 1.49 -6.88 -18.38
N GLY A 24 0.20 -6.98 -18.05
CA GLY A 24 -0.47 -8.24 -17.80
C GLY A 24 -0.14 -8.91 -16.47
N PHE A 25 0.26 -8.13 -15.45
CA PHE A 25 0.37 -8.63 -14.09
C PHE A 25 -1.02 -8.97 -13.52
N GLY A 26 -1.07 -9.91 -12.58
CA GLY A 26 -2.31 -10.34 -11.92
C GLY A 26 -2.44 -9.85 -10.48
N MET A 27 -1.40 -9.24 -9.92
CA MET A 27 -1.36 -8.80 -8.52
C MET A 27 -0.44 -7.59 -8.34
N ILE A 28 -0.80 -6.71 -7.42
CA ILE A 28 0.03 -5.60 -6.93
C ILE A 28 0.29 -5.77 -5.42
N ASP A 29 1.56 -5.78 -5.01
CA ASP A 29 1.97 -5.70 -3.61
C ASP A 29 2.31 -4.24 -3.29
N LEU A 30 1.33 -3.56 -2.71
CA LEU A 30 1.32 -2.13 -2.49
C LEU A 30 2.03 -1.79 -1.19
N THR A 31 3.20 -1.16 -1.31
CA THR A 31 4.01 -0.71 -0.17
C THR A 31 3.49 0.63 0.35
N LEU A 32 2.87 0.61 1.54
CA LEU A 32 2.27 1.77 2.20
C LEU A 32 3.33 2.60 2.93
N GLU A 33 4.16 3.28 2.16
CA GLU A 33 5.33 4.02 2.64
C GLU A 33 5.46 5.38 1.95
N ALA A 34 6.03 6.34 2.68
CA ALA A 34 6.42 7.63 2.13
C ALA A 34 7.47 7.48 1.00
N PRO A 35 7.57 8.43 0.06
CA PRO A 35 6.80 9.67 0.00
C PRO A 35 5.43 9.57 -0.70
N HIS A 36 5.28 8.71 -1.71
CA HIS A 36 4.13 8.75 -2.62
C HIS A 36 3.09 7.65 -2.38
N ALA A 37 3.26 6.84 -1.33
CA ALA A 37 2.32 5.80 -0.92
C ALA A 37 2.07 5.79 0.60
N ALA A 38 2.36 6.88 1.32
CA ALA A 38 2.08 6.95 2.74
C ALA A 38 0.56 7.05 2.98
N PRO A 39 0.02 6.41 4.04
CA PRO A 39 -1.41 6.48 4.36
C PRO A 39 -1.97 7.90 4.40
N GLU A 40 -1.19 8.86 4.93
CA GLU A 40 -1.57 10.27 5.07
C GLU A 40 -1.31 11.15 3.84
N SER A 41 -0.46 10.72 2.89
CA SER A 41 -0.07 11.55 1.74
C SER A 41 -0.91 11.30 0.49
N VAL A 42 -1.69 10.22 0.48
CA VAL A 42 -2.46 9.77 -0.69
C VAL A 42 -3.96 9.78 -0.39
N LYS A 43 -4.74 10.23 -1.36
CA LYS A 43 -6.20 10.09 -1.33
C LYS A 43 -6.61 8.71 -1.84
N TRP A 44 -6.57 7.71 -0.97
CA TRP A 44 -6.81 6.30 -1.33
C TRP A 44 -8.17 6.03 -1.96
N SER A 45 -9.20 6.77 -1.56
CA SER A 45 -10.52 6.69 -2.17
C SER A 45 -10.53 7.10 -3.66
N GLU A 46 -9.59 7.95 -4.11
CA GLU A 46 -9.43 8.30 -5.51
C GLU A 46 -8.66 7.23 -6.32
N LEU A 47 -7.92 6.33 -5.64
CA LEU A 47 -7.20 5.22 -6.28
C LEU A 47 -8.01 3.93 -6.31
N GLN A 48 -8.98 3.77 -5.41
CA GLN A 48 -9.84 2.59 -5.34
C GLN A 48 -10.48 2.24 -6.70
N PRO A 49 -11.06 3.20 -7.48
CA PRO A 49 -11.64 2.86 -8.78
C PRO A 49 -10.60 2.38 -9.78
N LEU A 50 -9.41 3.00 -9.79
CA LEU A 50 -8.30 2.61 -10.67
C LEU A 50 -7.83 1.18 -10.38
N LEU A 51 -7.72 0.82 -9.10
CA LEU A 51 -7.37 -0.55 -8.69
C LEU A 51 -8.50 -1.54 -9.02
N ALA A 52 -9.76 -1.17 -8.79
CA ALA A 52 -10.91 -2.02 -9.13
C ALA A 52 -10.99 -2.30 -10.64
N ASP A 53 -10.78 -1.29 -11.49
CA ASP A 53 -10.81 -1.41 -12.95
C ASP A 53 -9.57 -2.14 -13.52
N SER A 54 -8.47 -2.20 -12.76
CA SER A 54 -7.21 -2.83 -13.20
C SER A 54 -7.27 -4.35 -13.33
N GLY A 55 -8.22 -5.00 -12.63
CA GLY A 55 -8.27 -6.46 -12.48
C GLY A 55 -7.12 -7.06 -11.64
N LEU A 56 -6.26 -6.24 -11.04
CA LEU A 56 -5.17 -6.69 -10.18
C LEU A 56 -5.73 -7.14 -8.81
N THR A 57 -5.26 -8.28 -8.32
CA THR A 57 -5.41 -8.60 -6.89
C THR A 57 -4.52 -7.66 -6.07
N VAL A 58 -5.10 -6.95 -5.10
CA VAL A 58 -4.38 -5.99 -4.27
C VAL A 58 -3.94 -6.67 -2.97
N VAL A 59 -2.67 -6.52 -2.63
CA VAL A 59 -2.13 -6.86 -1.31
C VAL A 59 -1.46 -5.60 -0.76
N CYS A 60 -1.69 -5.28 0.51
CA CYS A 60 -1.06 -4.13 1.15
C CYS A 60 0.03 -4.56 2.15
N ARG A 61 1.12 -3.82 2.15
CA ARG A 61 2.25 -4.01 3.06
C ARG A 61 2.49 -2.71 3.84
N ALA A 62 2.45 -2.79 5.17
CA ALA A 62 2.86 -1.69 6.03
C ALA A 62 4.36 -1.39 5.88
N ALA A 63 4.77 -0.15 6.17
CA ALA A 63 6.16 0.25 6.09
C ALA A 63 7.09 -0.67 6.91
N ALA A 64 8.18 -1.14 6.30
CA ALA A 64 9.04 -2.16 6.89
C ALA A 64 9.83 -1.66 8.13
N TYR A 65 9.92 -0.34 8.31
CA TYR A 65 10.66 0.29 9.39
C TYR A 65 9.85 0.47 10.68
N LEU A 66 8.58 0.05 10.74
CA LEU A 66 7.74 0.25 11.92
C LEU A 66 8.27 -0.55 13.13
N PRO A 67 8.65 0.11 14.24
CA PRO A 67 9.30 -0.56 15.37
C PRO A 67 8.27 -1.18 16.33
N LEU A 68 7.51 -2.18 15.85
CA LEU A 68 6.46 -2.86 16.63
C LEU A 68 7.00 -3.52 17.91
N GLU A 69 8.24 -3.99 17.89
CA GLU A 69 8.92 -4.61 19.03
C GLU A 69 9.66 -3.61 19.92
N SER A 70 9.42 -2.30 19.76
CA SER A 70 10.07 -1.28 20.58
C SER A 70 9.76 -1.50 22.07
N PRO A 71 10.77 -1.52 22.96
CA PRO A 71 10.53 -1.65 24.40
C PRO A 71 9.92 -0.38 25.00
N ALA A 72 10.03 0.76 24.32
CA ALA A 72 9.43 2.02 24.75
C ALA A 72 7.93 2.03 24.39
N PRO A 73 7.01 2.03 25.39
CA PRO A 73 5.58 1.85 25.13
C PRO A 73 4.97 2.89 24.18
N LEU A 74 5.39 4.16 24.28
CA LEU A 74 4.89 5.22 23.41
C LEU A 74 5.34 5.07 21.96
N VAL A 75 6.57 4.58 21.74
CA VAL A 75 7.07 4.32 20.38
C VAL A 75 6.33 3.14 19.75
N ARG A 76 6.13 2.06 20.52
CA ARG A 76 5.35 0.91 20.06
C ARG A 76 3.90 1.28 19.77
N GLN A 77 3.27 2.11 20.61
CA GLN A 77 1.91 2.57 20.37
C GLN A 77 1.82 3.35 19.06
N ALA A 78 2.75 4.28 18.81
CA ALA A 78 2.80 4.99 17.54
C ALA A 78 2.95 4.04 16.34
N ALA A 79 3.83 3.03 16.44
CA ALA A 79 3.99 2.02 15.38
C ALA A 79 2.71 1.20 15.13
N LEU A 80 1.97 0.85 16.18
CA LEU A 80 0.66 0.17 16.06
C LEU A 80 -0.39 1.08 15.42
N ASP A 81 -0.39 2.37 15.74
CA ASP A 81 -1.28 3.35 15.12
C ASP A 81 -0.98 3.51 13.62
N GLU A 82 0.30 3.43 13.21
CA GLU A 82 0.68 3.37 11.79
C GLU A 82 0.16 2.10 11.09
N VAL A 83 0.29 0.92 11.73
CA VAL A 83 -0.25 -0.34 11.18
C VAL A 83 -1.76 -0.25 11.03
N ARG A 84 -2.45 0.37 12.00
CA ARG A 84 -3.90 0.59 11.89
C ARG A 84 -4.25 1.44 10.67
N ARG A 85 -3.52 2.53 10.41
CA ARG A 85 -3.73 3.33 9.19
C ARG A 85 -3.49 2.51 7.92
N ALA A 86 -2.49 1.63 7.92
CA ALA A 86 -2.26 0.72 6.79
C ALA A 86 -3.44 -0.25 6.56
N ILE A 87 -4.07 -0.74 7.63
CA ILE A 87 -5.28 -1.58 7.55
C ILE A 87 -6.47 -0.78 7.01
N ASP A 88 -6.66 0.46 7.46
CA ASP A 88 -7.73 1.34 6.95
C ASP A 88 -7.56 1.61 5.45
N VAL A 89 -6.31 1.79 4.98
CA VAL A 89 -5.99 1.90 3.55
C VAL A 89 -6.31 0.60 2.81
N ALA A 90 -5.88 -0.56 3.33
CA ALA A 90 -6.16 -1.86 2.73
C ALA A 90 -7.67 -2.07 2.52
N ALA A 91 -8.46 -1.80 3.55
CA ALA A 91 -9.92 -1.84 3.46
C ALA A 91 -10.49 -0.88 2.41
N THR A 92 -9.90 0.32 2.28
CA THR A 92 -10.32 1.32 1.28
C THR A 92 -10.06 0.84 -0.14
N VAL A 93 -8.94 0.17 -0.39
CA VAL A 93 -8.55 -0.27 -1.75
C VAL A 93 -9.02 -1.69 -2.10
N GLY A 94 -9.73 -2.37 -1.20
CA GLY A 94 -10.28 -3.70 -1.42
C GLY A 94 -9.26 -4.84 -1.31
N ALA A 95 -8.21 -4.65 -0.51
CA ALA A 95 -7.22 -5.67 -0.17
C ALA A 95 -7.63 -6.53 1.04
#